data_AF-A0A961X318-F1
#
_entry.id   AF-A0A961X318-F1
#
_cell.length_a   1.000
_cell.length_b   1.000
_cell.length_c   1.000
_cell.angle_alpha   90.00
_cell.angle_beta   90.00
_cell.angle_gamma   90.00
#
_symmetry.space_group_name_H-M   'P 1'
#
loop_
_entity.id
_entity.type
_entity.pdbx_description
1 polymer ?
#
loop_
_entity_poly.entity_id
_entity_poly.type
_entity_poly.pdbx_seq_one_letter_code
_entity_poly.pdbx_strand_id
1 'polypeptide(L)' 'MSSHGYESGRLNLPFVGISTFGKSPLCLDWDKIDADVAVVGAPFDFGTQWRAGARFGPRSIREASTLFSFGHAGAYDHE' A
#
# COMPACT_ATOMS: atom_id res chain seq x y z
N MET A 1 13.55 -28.44 10.69
CA MET A 1 12.27 -27.69 10.69
C MET A 1 12.50 -26.44 9.88
N SER A 2 11.78 -26.27 8.78
CA SER A 2 11.84 -25.06 7.96
C SER A 2 11.34 -23.89 8.79
N SER A 3 12.24 -22.94 9.09
CA SER A 3 11.84 -21.66 9.70
C SER A 3 10.97 -20.92 8.69
N HIS A 4 9.75 -20.59 9.10
CA HIS A 4 8.86 -19.80 8.27
C HIS A 4 9.02 -18.31 8.61
N GLY A 5 9.02 -17.45 7.58
CA GLY A 5 9.22 -15.99 7.74
C GLY A 5 8.14 -15.23 8.52
N TYR A 6 7.18 -15.93 9.15
CA TYR A 6 6.25 -15.36 10.13
C TYR A 6 6.71 -15.56 11.59
N GLU A 7 7.79 -16.32 11.82
CA GLU A 7 8.29 -16.64 13.17
C GLU A 7 9.06 -15.49 13.83
N SER A 8 9.40 -14.43 13.07
CA SER A 8 10.05 -13.23 13.60
C SER A 8 9.61 -11.96 12.88
N GLY A 9 9.62 -10.82 13.58
CA GLY A 9 9.22 -9.52 13.05
C GLY A 9 7.76 -9.14 13.34
N ARG A 10 7.41 -7.88 13.04
CA ARG A 10 6.04 -7.37 13.18
C ARG A 10 5.23 -7.78 11.95
N LEU A 11 4.20 -8.59 12.15
CA LEU A 11 3.26 -8.93 11.09
C LEU A 11 2.60 -7.66 10.52
N ASN A 12 2.64 -7.51 9.20
CA ASN A 12 2.03 -6.38 8.48
C ASN A 12 0.70 -6.80 7.83
N LEU A 13 -0.20 -7.38 8.66
CA LEU A 13 -1.51 -7.84 8.23
C LEU A 13 -2.38 -6.67 7.73
N PRO A 14 -3.45 -6.94 6.95
CA PRO A 14 -4.26 -5.87 6.36
C PRO A 14 -4.76 -4.82 7.38
N PHE A 15 -5.18 -5.28 8.56
CA PHE A 15 -5.77 -4.48 9.63
C PHE A 15 -4.75 -3.86 10.61
N VAL A 16 -3.44 -3.95 10.36
CA VAL A 16 -2.40 -3.33 11.20
C VAL A 16 -1.42 -2.48 10.38
N GLY A 17 -0.72 -1.54 11.03
CA GLY A 17 0.31 -0.73 10.38
C GLY A 17 -0.23 0.37 9.46
N ILE A 18 0.68 1.06 8.78
CA ILE A 18 0.32 2.14 7.86
C ILE A 18 -0.20 1.53 6.55
N SER A 19 -1.37 1.99 6.08
CA SER A 19 -1.94 1.57 4.80
C SER A 19 -1.29 2.31 3.64
N THR A 20 -0.04 1.95 3.31
CA THR A 20 0.59 2.27 2.02
C THR A 20 0.03 1.36 0.92
N PHE A 21 0.29 1.66 -0.34
CA PHE A 21 -0.17 0.83 -1.46
C PHE A 21 0.51 -0.55 -1.40
N GLY A 22 -0.28 -1.62 -1.35
CA GLY A 22 0.22 -2.99 -1.20
C GLY A 22 1.09 -3.20 0.04
N LYS A 23 0.96 -2.34 1.07
CA LYS A 23 1.86 -2.29 2.23
C LYS A 23 3.35 -2.06 1.89
N SER A 24 3.64 -1.48 0.73
CA SER A 24 5.01 -1.14 0.29
C SER A 24 5.72 -0.17 1.25
N PRO A 25 7.06 -0.11 1.26
CA PRO A 25 7.82 0.83 2.08
C PRO A 25 7.39 2.29 1.84
N LEU A 26 7.21 3.04 2.93
CA LEU A 26 6.94 4.47 2.86
C LEU A 26 8.27 5.23 2.67
N CYS A 27 8.39 5.98 1.58
CA CYS A 27 9.49 6.92 1.38
C CYS A 27 8.96 8.36 1.41
N LEU A 28 9.46 9.17 2.34
CA LEU A 28 9.10 10.59 2.48
C LEU A 28 10.14 11.53 1.87
N ASP A 29 11.37 11.03 1.68
CA ASP A 29 12.49 11.77 1.12
C ASP A 29 12.65 11.38 -0.36
N TRP A 30 12.33 12.31 -1.25
CA TRP A 30 12.25 12.02 -2.68
C TRP A 30 13.62 11.68 -3.28
N ASP A 31 14.69 12.23 -2.70
CA ASP A 31 16.06 11.96 -3.14
C ASP A 31 16.54 10.54 -2.74
N LYS A 32 15.75 9.83 -1.93
CA LYS A 32 16.03 8.46 -1.46
C LYS A 32 15.10 7.40 -2.04
N ILE A 33 14.35 7.73 -3.09
CA ILE A 33 13.52 6.75 -3.78
C ILE A 33 14.44 5.78 -4.53
N ASP A 34 14.48 4.53 -4.07
CA ASP A 34 15.16 3.41 -4.70
C ASP A 34 14.12 2.32 -5.01
N ALA A 35 13.47 2.43 -6.17
CA ALA A 35 12.40 1.53 -6.60
C ALA A 35 12.18 1.60 -8.12
N ASP A 36 11.79 0.48 -8.73
CA ASP A 36 11.34 0.46 -10.13
C ASP A 36 10.02 1.21 -10.33
N VAL A 37 9.16 1.21 -9.30
CA VAL A 37 7.82 1.83 -9.32
C VAL A 37 7.57 2.56 -8.00
N ALA A 38 7.10 3.81 -8.09
CA ALA A 38 6.67 4.62 -6.95
C ALA A 38 5.19 5.01 -7.07
N VAL A 39 4.44 4.93 -5.97
CA VAL A 39 2.99 5.24 -5.94
C VAL A 39 2.72 6.55 -5.22
N VAL A 40 2.35 7.58 -5.99
CA VAL A 40 1.99 8.91 -5.49
C VAL A 40 0.49 9.16 -5.66
N GLY A 41 -0.15 9.74 -4.64
CA GLY A 41 -1.57 10.09 -4.71
C GLY A 41 -1.77 11.57 -5.01
N ALA A 42 -2.64 11.89 -5.97
CA ALA A 42 -3.08 13.25 -6.27
C ALA A 42 -4.56 13.43 -5.85
N PRO A 43 -4.86 13.81 -4.59
CA PRO A 43 -6.22 13.87 -4.07
C PRO A 43 -6.95 15.14 -4.52
N PHE A 44 -7.51 15.11 -5.72
CA PHE A 44 -8.18 16.25 -6.33
C PHE A 44 -9.51 15.87 -6.97
N ASP A 45 -10.54 16.72 -6.81
CA ASP A 45 -11.85 16.53 -7.44
C ASP A 45 -12.60 17.85 -7.74
N PHE A 46 -11.92 19.01 -7.74
CA PHE A 46 -12.60 20.30 -7.99
C PHE A 46 -13.13 20.44 -9.43
N GLY A 47 -12.74 19.55 -10.35
CA GLY A 47 -13.27 19.49 -11.71
C GLY A 47 -14.52 18.60 -11.87
N THR A 48 -15.05 18.02 -10.79
CA THR A 48 -16.21 17.11 -10.88
C THR A 48 -17.51 17.87 -11.18
N GLN A 49 -18.29 17.38 -12.16
CA GLN A 49 -19.55 18.02 -12.55
C GLN A 49 -20.77 17.56 -11.73
N TRP A 50 -20.66 16.42 -11.05
CA TRP A 50 -21.77 15.79 -10.35
C TRP A 50 -21.40 15.36 -8.93
N ARG A 51 -20.94 14.12 -8.75
CA ARG A 51 -20.57 13.59 -7.43
C ARG A 51 -19.09 13.84 -7.16
N ALA A 52 -18.83 14.69 -6.17
CA ALA A 52 -17.51 14.83 -5.56
C ALA A 52 -17.14 13.58 -4.74
N GLY A 53 -15.86 13.47 -4.37
CA GLY A 53 -15.36 12.38 -3.51
C GLY A 53 -14.09 11.71 -4.03
N ALA A 54 -13.70 11.93 -5.30
CA ALA A 54 -12.50 11.32 -5.86
C ALA A 54 -11.21 11.73 -5.12
N ARG A 55 -11.21 12.87 -4.41
CA ARG A 55 -10.11 13.28 -3.52
C ARG A 55 -9.79 12.25 -2.42
N PHE A 56 -10.76 11.43 -2.01
CA PHE A 56 -10.55 10.35 -1.03
C PHE A 56 -10.03 9.06 -1.67
N GLY A 57 -10.12 8.93 -3.00
CA GLY A 57 -9.72 7.76 -3.78
C GLY A 57 -8.30 7.26 -3.49
N PRO A 58 -7.26 8.11 -3.49
CA PRO A 58 -5.89 7.67 -3.21
C PRO A 58 -5.72 7.01 -1.83
N ARG A 59 -6.54 7.37 -0.84
CA ARG A 59 -6.52 6.71 0.47
C ARG A 59 -7.29 5.40 0.42
N SER A 60 -8.49 5.41 -0.14
CA SER A 60 -9.34 4.21 -0.27
C SER A 60 -8.67 3.10 -1.07
N ILE A 61 -7.96 3.43 -2.16
CA ILE A 61 -7.19 2.44 -2.95
C ILE A 61 -6.09 1.80 -2.10
N ARG A 62 -5.36 2.57 -1.30
CA ARG A 62 -4.32 2.02 -0.43
C ARG A 62 -4.91 1.09 0.64
N GLU A 63 -6.00 1.51 1.29
CA GLU A 63 -6.71 0.68 2.27
C GLU A 63 -7.21 -0.63 1.64
N ALA A 64 -7.82 -0.58 0.45
CA ALA A 64 -8.26 -1.77 -0.28
C ALA A 64 -7.09 -2.67 -0.70
N SER A 65 -5.95 -2.10 -1.08
CA SER A 65 -4.78 -2.85 -1.53
C SER A 65 -4.11 -3.66 -0.41
N THR A 66 -4.44 -3.40 0.86
CA THR A 66 -3.85 -4.13 2.00
C THR A 66 -4.17 -5.62 2.01
N LEU A 67 -5.28 -6.03 1.37
CA LEU A 67 -5.62 -7.44 1.17
C LEU A 67 -4.60 -8.18 0.31
N PHE A 68 -3.88 -7.49 -0.57
CA PHE A 68 -2.80 -8.08 -1.37
C PHE A 68 -1.49 -8.21 -0.61
N SER A 69 -1.49 -8.00 0.71
CA SER A 69 -0.30 -8.06 1.56
C SER A 69 -0.23 -9.31 2.47
N PHE A 70 -1.00 -10.38 2.23
CA PHE A 70 -0.91 -11.57 3.09
C PHE A 70 0.44 -12.30 2.94
N GLY A 71 1.25 -12.29 4.01
CA GLY A 71 2.63 -12.80 4.05
C GLY A 71 3.66 -11.66 4.12
N HIS A 72 4.94 -11.96 4.36
CA HIS A 72 6.00 -10.94 4.20
C HIS A 72 6.18 -10.50 2.72
N ALA A 73 5.60 -11.25 1.76
CA ALA A 73 5.68 -11.01 0.31
C ALA A 73 4.36 -10.56 -0.34
N GLY A 74 3.24 -10.57 0.38
CA GLY A 74 1.93 -10.25 -0.17
C GLY A 74 1.16 -11.43 -0.79
N ALA A 75 -0.15 -11.25 -0.96
CA ALA A 75 -1.09 -12.24 -1.47
C ALA A 75 -1.07 -12.37 -3.01
N TYR A 76 -0.29 -11.53 -3.68
CA TYR A 76 -0.10 -11.61 -5.13
C TYR A 76 1.25 -12.28 -5.39
N ASP A 77 1.22 -13.60 -5.44
CA ASP A 77 2.22 -14.36 -6.19
C ASP A 77 1.84 -14.23 -7.67
N HIS A 78 2.79 -13.81 -8.51
CA HIS A 78 2.58 -13.73 -9.97
C HIS A 78 3.04 -15.00 -10.67
N GLU A 79 3.58 -15.96 -9.91
CA GLU A 79 3.79 -17.35 -10.30
C GLU A 79 2.64 -18.26 -9.83
#